data_AF-A0A2N8KZV2-F1
#
_entry.id   AF-A0A2N8KZV2-F1
#
_cell.length_a   1.000
_cell.length_b   1.000
_cell.length_c   1.000
_cell.angle_alpha   90.00
_cell.angle_beta   90.00
_cell.angle_gamma   90.00
#
_symmetry.space_group_name_H-M   'P 1'
#
loop_
_entity.id
_entity.type
_entity.pdbx_description
1 polymer ?
#
loop_
_entity_poly.entity_id
_entity_poly.type
_entity_poly.pdbx_seq_one_letter_code
_entity_poly.pdbx_strand_id
1 'polypeptide(L)'
;MSAKLMLDCREVARLISDRQDRPLAPAERAQFRLHLVMCRSCRTVDEQMAFLREAMRRLGQAELEPKEAREPRSAPPRAQD
;
A
#
# COMPACT_ATOMS: atom_id res chain seq x y z
N MET A 1 -21.39 22.74 -4.96
CA MET A 1 -20.32 21.99 -4.27
C MET A 1 -20.89 21.46 -2.97
N SER A 2 -21.31 20.20 -2.91
CA SER A 2 -21.78 19.61 -1.65
C SER A 2 -20.60 19.32 -0.74
N ALA A 3 -20.38 20.19 0.24
CA ALA A 3 -19.51 19.90 1.37
C ALA A 3 -20.23 18.91 2.29
N LYS A 4 -20.06 17.61 2.05
CA LYS A 4 -20.46 16.58 3.02
C LYS A 4 -19.43 16.64 4.14
N LEU A 5 -19.83 17.15 5.31
CA LEU A 5 -18.96 17.33 6.47
C LEU A 5 -18.51 16.00 7.12
N MET A 6 -19.19 14.90 6.82
CA MET A 6 -18.84 13.56 7.30
C MET A 6 -18.90 12.54 6.17
N LEU A 7 -17.74 11.94 5.89
CA LEU A 7 -17.64 10.80 4.99
C LEU A 7 -18.23 9.56 5.64
N ASP A 8 -18.93 8.75 4.86
CA ASP A 8 -19.28 7.38 5.26
C ASP A 8 -18.12 6.40 5.04
N CYS A 9 -18.25 5.17 5.55
CA CYS A 9 -17.20 4.15 5.45
C CYS A 9 -16.86 3.80 3.99
N ARG A 10 -17.81 3.89 3.05
CA ARG A 10 -17.58 3.56 1.64
C ARG A 10 -16.81 4.67 0.93
N GLU A 11 -17.10 5.93 1.25
CA GLU A 11 -16.31 7.08 0.81
C GLU A 11 -14.88 7.02 1.36
N VAL A 12 -14.71 6.66 2.64
CA VAL A 12 -13.39 6.52 3.27
C VAL A 12 -12.61 5.36 2.67
N ALA A 13 -13.24 4.20 2.43
CA ALA A 13 -12.59 3.07 1.78
C ALA A 13 -12.06 3.44 0.39
N ARG A 14 -12.81 4.26 -0.38
CA ARG A 14 -12.32 4.82 -1.65
C ARG A 14 -11.10 5.71 -1.44
N LEU A 15 -11.12 6.62 -0.46
CA LEU A 15 -9.96 7.47 -0.14
C LEU A 15 -8.73 6.68 0.34
N ILE A 16 -8.92 5.54 1.04
CA ILE A 16 -7.82 4.62 1.41
C ILE A 16 -7.15 4.07 0.17
N SER A 17 -7.92 3.71 -0.86
CA SER A 17 -7.39 3.27 -2.15
C SER A 17 -6.75 4.44 -2.89
N ASP A 18 -7.42 5.57 -3.04
CA ASP A 18 -6.89 6.73 -3.77
C ASP A 18 -5.54 7.19 -3.22
N ARG A 19 -5.35 7.19 -1.89
CA ARG A 19 -4.06 7.60 -1.28
C ARG A 19 -2.89 6.66 -1.61
N GLN A 20 -3.17 5.46 -2.14
CA GLN A 20 -2.17 4.52 -2.62
C GLN A 20 -1.58 4.97 -3.97
N ASP A 21 -2.38 5.64 -4.78
CA ASP A 21 -2.03 6.01 -6.15
C ASP A 21 -1.69 7.49 -6.28
N ARG A 22 -2.38 8.34 -5.53
CA ARG A 22 -2.22 9.80 -5.56
C ARG A 22 -2.25 10.42 -4.16
N PRO A 23 -1.64 11.59 -3.95
CA PRO A 23 -1.92 12.35 -2.74
C PRO A 23 -3.40 12.78 -2.70
N LEU A 24 -4.01 12.66 -1.53
CA LEU A 24 -5.34 13.24 -1.28
C LEU A 24 -5.27 14.76 -1.23
N ALA A 25 -6.30 15.43 -1.74
CA ALA A 25 -6.47 16.87 -1.60
C ALA A 25 -6.58 17.25 -0.11
N PRO A 26 -6.19 18.49 0.29
CA PRO A 26 -6.19 18.88 1.69
C PRO A 26 -7.55 18.70 2.40
N ALA A 27 -8.65 19.02 1.72
CA ALA A 27 -10.00 18.84 2.25
C ALA A 27 -10.38 17.35 2.42
N GLU A 28 -10.08 16.51 1.43
CA GLU A 28 -10.28 15.05 1.49
C GLU A 28 -9.51 14.47 2.68
N ARG A 29 -8.24 14.89 2.85
CA ARG A 29 -7.37 14.43 3.91
C ARG A 29 -7.88 14.79 5.30
N ALA A 30 -8.44 15.98 5.48
CA ALA A 30 -9.01 16.42 6.76
C ALA A 30 -10.22 15.57 7.15
N GLN A 31 -11.18 15.39 6.22
CA GLN A 31 -12.37 14.57 6.45
C GLN A 31 -12.03 13.09 6.67
N PHE A 32 -11.09 12.57 5.89
CA PHE A 32 -10.55 11.22 6.04
C PHE A 32 -10.00 10.98 7.45
N ARG A 33 -9.12 11.87 7.94
CA ARG A 33 -8.54 11.76 9.28
C ARG A 33 -9.59 11.81 10.37
N LEU A 34 -10.58 12.71 10.24
CA LEU A 34 -11.70 12.78 11.19
C LEU A 34 -12.44 11.44 11.28
N HIS A 35 -12.76 10.82 10.14
CA HIS A 35 -13.44 9.54 10.15
C HIS A 35 -12.61 8.42 10.81
N LEU A 36 -11.29 8.38 10.60
CA LEU A 36 -10.43 7.38 11.25
C LEU A 36 -10.40 7.51 12.79
N VAL A 37 -10.62 8.72 13.33
CA VAL A 37 -10.76 8.94 14.78
C VAL A 37 -11.98 8.22 15.34
N MET A 38 -13.10 8.25 14.62
CA MET A 38 -14.38 7.68 15.08
C MET A 38 -14.63 6.22 14.65
N CYS A 39 -13.97 5.74 13.59
CA CYS A 39 -14.21 4.41 13.04
C CYS A 39 -12.96 3.52 13.11
N ARG A 40 -12.96 2.58 14.07
CA ARG A 40 -11.86 1.61 14.25
C ARG A 40 -11.65 0.74 13.01
N SER A 41 -12.71 0.28 12.36
CA SER A 41 -12.60 -0.61 11.19
C SER A 41 -11.89 0.07 10.03
N CYS A 42 -12.27 1.31 9.70
CA CYS A 42 -11.61 2.08 8.64
C CYS A 42 -10.14 2.37 8.97
N ARG A 43 -9.82 2.64 10.25
CA ARG A 43 -8.43 2.83 10.70
C ARG A 43 -7.61 1.56 10.50
N THR A 44 -8.12 0.41 10.92
CA THR A 44 -7.43 -0.88 10.75
C THR A 44 -7.13 -1.17 9.28
N VAL A 45 -8.09 -0.91 8.38
CA VAL A 45 -7.88 -1.12 6.94
C VAL A 45 -6.81 -0.18 6.39
N ASP A 46 -6.80 1.08 6.81
CA ASP A 46 -5.76 2.04 6.41
C ASP A 46 -4.35 1.60 6.86
N GLU A 47 -4.23 1.13 8.11
CA GLU A 47 -2.99 0.60 8.68
C GLU A 47 -2.51 -0.65 7.92
N GLN A 48 -3.41 -1.56 7.54
CA GLN A 48 -3.08 -2.74 6.73
C GLN A 48 -2.54 -2.35 5.34
N MET A 49 -3.15 -1.38 4.68
CA MET A 49 -2.66 -0.90 3.38
C MET A 49 -1.28 -0.24 3.50
N ALA A 50 -1.04 0.51 4.58
CA ALA A 50 0.28 1.08 4.86
C ALA A 50 1.34 -0.01 5.10
N PHE A 51 1.00 -1.05 5.85
CA PHE A 51 1.87 -2.21 6.08
C PHE A 51 2.23 -2.92 4.77
N LEU A 52 1.24 -3.21 3.91
CA LEU A 52 1.47 -3.86 2.63
C LEU A 52 2.37 -3.02 1.72
N ARG A 53 2.13 -1.71 1.61
CA ARG A 53 2.97 -0.80 0.82
C ARG A 53 4.41 -0.80 1.29
N GLU A 54 4.62 -0.78 2.61
CA GLU A 54 5.96 -0.83 3.19
C GLU A 54 6.67 -2.16 2.89
N ALA A 55 5.97 -3.29 3.06
CA ALA A 55 6.50 -4.60 2.72
C ALA A 55 6.91 -4.69 1.24
N MET A 56 6.06 -4.21 0.32
CA MET A 56 6.36 -4.21 -1.11
C MET A 56 7.56 -3.33 -1.46
N ARG A 57 7.70 -2.16 -0.83
CA ARG A 57 8.87 -1.29 -1.03
C ARG A 57 10.17 -1.96 -0.60
N ARG A 58 10.17 -2.64 0.55
CA ARG A 58 11.34 -3.39 1.04
C ARG A 58 11.72 -4.53 0.11
N LEU A 59 10.72 -5.25 -0.43
CA LEU A 59 10.97 -6.32 -1.42
C LEU A 59 11.59 -5.76 -2.70
N GLY A 60 11.06 -4.65 -3.23
CA GLY A 60 11.62 -4.00 -4.41
C GLY A 60 13.05 -3.47 -4.20
N GLN A 61 13.38 -3.02 -2.99
CA GLN A 61 14.75 -2.60 -2.63
C GLN A 61 15.71 -3.78 -2.50
N ALA A 62 15.27 -4.90 -1.93
CA ALA A 62 16.09 -6.11 -1.78
C ALA A 62 16.54 -6.72 -3.12
N GLU A 63 15.88 -6.39 -4.22
CA GLU A 63 16.26 -6.84 -5.57
C GLU A 63 17.27 -5.89 -6.26
N LEU A 64 17.42 -4.65 -5.77
CA LEU A 64 18.33 -3.63 -6.31
C LEU A 64 19.69 -3.57 -5.61
N GLU A 65 19.84 -4.23 -4.46
CA GLU A 65 21.15 -4.48 -3.86
C GLU A 65 21.98 -5.35 -4.82
N PRO A 66 23.22 -4.96 -5.18
CA PRO A 66 24.08 -5.80 -6.00
C PRO A 66 24.23 -7.14 -5.28
N LYS A 67 23.80 -8.23 -5.92
CA LYS A 67 24.14 -9.59 -5.48
C LYS A 67 25.65 -9.77 -5.62
N GLU A 68 26.43 -9.31 -4.65
CA GLU A 68 27.78 -9.81 -4.47
C GLU A 68 27.67 -11.33 -4.23
N ALA A 69 28.10 -12.08 -5.23
CA ALA A 69 28.32 -13.52 -5.23
C ALA A 69 27.16 -14.40 -4.74
N ARG A 70 26.03 -14.44 -5.46
CA ARG A 70 25.28 -15.71 -5.57
C ARG A 70 25.77 -16.43 -6.81
N GLU A 71 26.70 -17.37 -6.59
CA GLU A 71 27.15 -18.33 -7.59
C GLU A 71 25.94 -18.93 -8.34
N PRO A 72 25.96 -18.98 -9.68
CA PRO A 72 24.84 -19.53 -10.42
C PRO A 72 24.68 -21.00 -10.04
N ARG A 73 23.49 -21.39 -9.57
CA ARG A 73 23.10 -22.80 -9.53
C ARG A 73 23.32 -23.36 -10.93
N SER A 74 24.35 -24.17 -11.09
CA SER A 74 24.59 -24.95 -12.29
C SER A 74 23.29 -25.70 -12.64
N ALA A 75 22.74 -25.40 -13.81
CA ALA A 75 21.60 -26.16 -14.33
C ALA A 75 21.99 -27.65 -14.33
N PRO A 76 21.07 -28.56 -13.95
CA PRO A 76 21.35 -29.98 -14.14
C PRO A 76 21.61 -30.23 -15.64
N PRO A 77 22.54 -31.14 -15.99
CA PRO A 77 22.79 -31.45 -17.38
C PRO A 77 21.48 -31.89 -18.02
N ARG A 78 21.13 -31.28 -19.16
CA ARG A 78 19.97 -31.71 -19.94
C ARG A 78 20.21 -33.16 -20.31
N ALA A 79 19.35 -34.06 -19.85
CA ALA A 79 19.29 -35.42 -20.37
C ALA A 79 18.98 -35.30 -21.88
N GLN A 80 19.88 -35.81 -22.70
CA GLN A 80 19.63 -36.03 -24.11
C GLN A 80 19.12 -37.47 -24.23
N ASP A 81 17.84 -37.63 -24.54
CA ASP A 81 17.26 -38.76 -25.29
C ASP A 81 15.91 -38.33 -25.88
#